data_AF-A0A2R6S3P3-F1
#
_entry.id   AF-A0A2R6S3P3-F1
#
_cell.length_a   1.000
_cell.length_b   1.000
_cell.length_c   1.000
_cell.angle_alpha   90.00
_cell.angle_beta   90.00
_cell.angle_gamma   90.00
#
_symmetry.space_group_name_H-M   'P 1'
#
loop_
_entity.id
_entity.type
_entity.pdbx_description
1 polymer ?
#
loop_
_entity_poly.entity_id
_entity_poly.type
_entity_poly.pdbx_seq_one_letter_code
_entity_poly.pdbx_strand_id
1 'polypeptide(L)'
;MAATARVVENLGVAAYLGAAHLVSDPVLLTAAASILTVEARHQTVLNILNGGSAIPSAFDIPFNPSEVLAVASPFISGCDVGVVANPTLSITNTGTVAPGTALTFSSTAINGSVDASTLFCQMMFGNSSFSLALPFNQCVVPPGTNGPVAVYVTSDDQPLENNIRDQATVNLIAGPTMAYIDTVVEDLGTIARTGSSSGSSSSSSSSSGSSSSDSSSSALSSDSSSSTATASISLGTSTSTTTISPADASSIIASAASASATASGSASAAATGTDSAAPAATSAANNSAAGSTQDVQTPGGPNLYTGPSGDGTLQILGWSNVAPASA
;
A
#
# COMPACT_ATOMS: atom_id res chain seq x y z
N MET A 1 -12.23 -11.11 10.90
CA MET A 1 -11.87 -11.34 9.49
C MET A 1 -11.57 -10.03 8.77
N ALA A 2 -12.54 -9.11 8.61
CA ALA A 2 -12.31 -7.84 7.87
C ALA A 2 -11.21 -6.94 8.45
N ALA A 3 -11.11 -6.82 9.78
CA ALA A 3 -10.03 -6.03 10.42
C ALA A 3 -8.64 -6.65 10.21
N THR A 4 -8.53 -7.97 10.27
CA THR A 4 -7.28 -8.70 10.01
C THR A 4 -6.86 -8.58 8.55
N ALA A 5 -7.79 -8.78 7.61
CA ALA A 5 -7.53 -8.60 6.19
C ALA A 5 -7.05 -7.18 5.89
N ARG A 6 -7.67 -6.17 6.51
CA ARG A 6 -7.24 -4.77 6.38
C ARG A 6 -5.79 -4.55 6.82
N VAL A 7 -5.35 -5.22 7.88
CA VAL A 7 -3.94 -5.16 8.32
C VAL A 7 -3.03 -5.81 7.28
N VAL A 8 -3.40 -6.97 6.76
CA VAL A 8 -2.58 -7.74 5.81
C VAL A 8 -2.44 -7.02 4.47
N GLU A 9 -3.52 -6.49 3.88
CA GLU A 9 -3.44 -5.77 2.60
C GLU A 9 -2.65 -4.45 2.75
N ASN A 10 -2.80 -3.73 3.87
CA ASN A 10 -1.97 -2.55 4.13
C ASN A 10 -0.49 -2.91 4.29
N LEU A 11 -0.22 -4.04 4.95
CA LEU A 11 1.13 -4.55 5.10
C LEU A 11 1.74 -4.94 3.74
N GLY A 12 0.93 -5.49 2.83
CA GLY A 12 1.31 -5.74 1.44
C GLY A 12 1.73 -4.46 0.72
N VAL A 13 0.91 -3.41 0.79
CA VAL A 13 1.24 -2.08 0.23
C VAL A 13 2.56 -1.54 0.82
N ALA A 14 2.69 -1.56 2.15
CA ALA A 14 3.88 -1.07 2.86
C ALA A 14 5.15 -1.84 2.47
N ALA A 15 5.05 -3.17 2.34
CA ALA A 15 6.17 -4.03 1.95
C ALA A 15 6.62 -3.78 0.50
N TYR A 16 5.67 -3.69 -0.46
CA TYR A 16 6.01 -3.42 -1.86
C TYR A 16 6.62 -2.02 -2.04
N LEU A 17 6.08 -1.00 -1.37
CA LEU A 17 6.66 0.35 -1.38
C LEU A 17 8.05 0.37 -0.75
N GLY A 18 8.20 -0.23 0.43
CA GLY A 18 9.47 -0.26 1.13
C GLY A 18 10.57 -1.02 0.39
N ALA A 19 10.21 -2.08 -0.33
CA ALA A 19 11.16 -2.86 -1.13
C ALA A 19 11.44 -2.28 -2.53
N ALA A 20 10.65 -1.32 -3.01
CA ALA A 20 10.74 -0.84 -4.40
C ALA A 20 12.16 -0.38 -4.78
N HIS A 21 12.87 0.28 -3.86
CA HIS A 21 14.22 0.78 -4.08
C HIS A 21 15.31 -0.30 -4.05
N LEU A 22 14.97 -1.54 -3.67
CA LEU A 22 15.87 -2.69 -3.63
C LEU A 22 15.81 -3.52 -4.92
N VAL A 23 14.82 -3.28 -5.78
CA VAL A 23 14.61 -4.05 -7.01
C VAL A 23 15.23 -3.31 -8.20
N SER A 24 16.30 -3.89 -8.76
CA SER A 24 17.00 -3.33 -9.94
C SER A 24 16.42 -3.79 -11.27
N ASP A 25 15.72 -4.94 -11.30
CA ASP A 25 15.15 -5.48 -12.53
C ASP A 25 13.81 -4.78 -12.84
N PRO A 26 13.71 -4.03 -13.96
CA PRO A 26 12.50 -3.30 -14.32
C PRO A 26 11.32 -4.22 -14.60
N VAL A 27 11.54 -5.47 -15.03
CA VAL A 27 10.47 -6.45 -15.25
C VAL A 27 9.86 -6.86 -13.92
N LEU A 28 10.70 -7.16 -12.93
CA LEU A 28 10.23 -7.48 -11.58
C LEU A 28 9.62 -6.27 -10.88
N LEU A 29 10.19 -5.07 -11.05
CA LEU A 29 9.63 -3.84 -10.50
C LEU A 29 8.24 -3.52 -11.09
N THR A 30 8.05 -3.75 -12.38
CA THR A 30 6.74 -3.58 -13.03
C THR A 30 5.73 -4.62 -12.54
N ALA A 31 6.15 -5.88 -12.37
CA ALA A 31 5.30 -6.91 -11.80
C ALA A 31 4.92 -6.58 -10.34
N ALA A 32 5.88 -6.17 -9.51
CA ALA A 32 5.66 -5.74 -8.14
C ALA A 32 4.69 -4.54 -8.06
N ALA A 33 4.87 -3.54 -8.94
CA ALA A 33 3.96 -2.40 -9.04
C ALA A 33 2.52 -2.83 -9.38
N SER A 34 2.35 -3.82 -10.26
CA SER A 34 1.02 -4.34 -10.58
C SER A 34 0.33 -4.98 -9.37
N ILE A 35 1.07 -5.69 -8.51
CA ILE A 35 0.54 -6.29 -7.28
C ILE A 35 0.18 -5.19 -6.28
N LEU A 36 1.08 -4.24 -6.06
CA LEU A 36 0.84 -3.09 -5.17
C LEU A 36 -0.47 -2.35 -5.49
N THR A 37 -0.80 -2.15 -6.77
CA THR A 37 -2.07 -1.50 -7.14
C THR A 37 -3.31 -2.33 -6.78
N VAL A 38 -3.20 -3.66 -6.76
CA VAL A 38 -4.28 -4.56 -6.35
C VAL A 38 -4.45 -4.51 -4.83
N GLU A 39 -3.36 -4.61 -4.08
CA GLU A 39 -3.35 -4.50 -2.61
C GLU A 39 -3.96 -3.15 -2.15
N ALA A 40 -3.58 -2.04 -2.79
CA ALA A 40 -4.14 -0.73 -2.48
C ALA A 40 -5.66 -0.64 -2.73
N ARG A 41 -6.16 -1.30 -3.79
CA ARG A 41 -7.60 -1.36 -4.08
C ARG A 41 -8.35 -2.25 -3.10
N HIS A 42 -7.78 -3.38 -2.70
CA HIS A 42 -8.34 -4.19 -1.62
C HIS A 42 -8.39 -3.41 -0.32
N GLN A 43 -7.33 -2.65 -0.01
CA GLN A 43 -7.28 -1.83 1.17
C GLN A 43 -8.35 -0.74 1.17
N THR A 44 -8.61 -0.13 0.01
CA THR A 44 -9.71 0.82 -0.17
C THR A 44 -11.06 0.20 0.21
N VAL A 45 -11.36 -1.00 -0.30
CA VAL A 45 -12.61 -1.72 -0.01
C VAL A 45 -12.67 -2.11 1.47
N LEU A 46 -11.58 -2.60 2.04
CA LEU A 46 -11.52 -3.02 3.44
C LEU A 46 -11.64 -1.85 4.41
N ASN A 47 -11.12 -0.67 4.07
CA ASN A 47 -11.34 0.54 4.85
C ASN A 47 -12.85 0.86 4.93
N ILE A 48 -13.54 0.88 3.78
CA ILE A 48 -14.99 1.12 3.68
C ILE A 48 -15.77 0.10 4.53
N LEU A 49 -15.44 -1.18 4.40
CA LEU A 49 -16.12 -2.27 5.14
C LEU A 49 -15.86 -2.22 6.65
N ASN A 50 -14.73 -1.64 7.08
CA ASN A 50 -14.44 -1.41 8.51
C ASN A 50 -14.98 -0.07 9.01
N GLY A 51 -15.65 0.73 8.16
CA GLY A 51 -16.21 2.02 8.55
C GLY A 51 -15.21 3.17 8.58
N GLY A 52 -14.10 3.06 7.86
CA GLY A 52 -13.16 4.15 7.63
C GLY A 52 -13.37 4.87 6.30
N SER A 53 -12.49 5.83 6.03
CA SER A 53 -12.37 6.50 4.73
C SER A 53 -11.79 5.54 3.70
N ALA A 54 -12.31 5.53 2.48
CA ALA A 54 -11.83 4.65 1.43
C ALA A 54 -10.33 4.86 1.18
N ILE A 55 -9.95 6.12 1.03
CA ILE A 55 -8.58 6.56 0.77
C ILE A 55 -8.25 7.65 1.81
N PRO A 56 -7.69 7.29 2.96
CA PRO A 56 -7.47 8.24 4.06
C PRO A 56 -6.29 9.18 3.84
N SER A 57 -5.37 8.84 2.94
CA SER A 57 -4.13 9.58 2.66
C SER A 57 -3.76 9.45 1.19
N ALA A 58 -3.05 10.45 0.64
CA ALA A 58 -2.57 10.39 -0.75
C ALA A 58 -1.33 9.51 -0.91
N PHE A 59 -0.56 9.34 0.17
CA PHE A 59 0.62 8.49 0.22
C PHE A 59 0.46 7.43 1.32
N ASP A 60 1.13 6.30 1.14
CA ASP A 60 1.18 5.17 2.08
C ASP A 60 2.51 5.14 2.84
N ILE A 61 2.55 4.38 3.94
CA ILE A 61 3.74 4.25 4.80
C ILE A 61 4.58 3.06 4.32
N PRO A 62 5.80 3.26 3.80
CA PRO A 62 6.69 2.16 3.41
C PRO A 62 7.30 1.48 4.64
N PHE A 63 7.48 0.16 4.59
CA PHE A 63 8.15 -0.60 5.66
C PHE A 63 9.36 -1.39 5.15
N ASN A 64 10.40 -1.48 5.99
CA ASN A 64 11.54 -2.36 5.74
C ASN A 64 11.19 -3.82 6.10
N PRO A 65 11.97 -4.81 5.63
CA PRO A 65 11.65 -6.22 5.88
C PRO A 65 11.48 -6.59 7.36
N SER A 66 12.31 -6.04 8.26
CA SER A 66 12.23 -6.32 9.70
C SER A 66 10.95 -5.76 10.34
N GLU A 67 10.48 -4.61 9.85
CA GLU A 67 9.20 -4.02 10.25
C GLU A 67 8.00 -4.81 9.73
N VAL A 68 8.07 -5.25 8.46
CA VAL A 68 7.04 -6.11 7.87
C VAL A 68 6.88 -7.37 8.71
N LEU A 69 7.99 -7.99 9.12
CA LEU A 69 8.00 -9.16 9.97
C LEU A 69 7.45 -8.90 11.38
N ALA A 70 7.69 -7.72 11.95
CA ALA A 70 7.13 -7.36 13.25
C ALA A 70 5.59 -7.35 13.21
N VAL A 71 5.01 -6.76 12.16
CA VAL A 71 3.54 -6.72 11.96
C VAL A 71 2.97 -8.06 11.49
N ALA A 72 3.72 -8.83 10.69
CA ALA A 72 3.28 -10.13 10.17
C ALA A 72 3.35 -11.25 11.19
N SER A 73 4.27 -11.16 12.17
CA SER A 73 4.56 -12.21 13.15
C SER A 73 3.35 -12.85 13.84
N PRO A 74 2.25 -12.16 14.21
CA PRO A 74 1.06 -12.82 14.77
C PRO A 74 0.27 -13.68 13.76
N PHE A 75 0.51 -13.53 12.45
CA PHE A 75 -0.22 -14.23 11.38
C PHE A 75 0.56 -15.40 10.77
N ILE A 76 1.88 -15.46 11.00
CA ILE A 76 2.77 -16.47 10.44
C ILE A 76 3.41 -17.30 11.56
N SER A 77 3.69 -18.57 11.29
CA SER A 77 4.33 -19.47 12.25
C SER A 77 5.13 -20.54 11.53
N GLY A 78 6.30 -20.89 12.08
CA GLY A 78 7.10 -22.02 11.57
C GLY A 78 7.91 -21.76 10.30
N CYS A 79 8.13 -20.51 9.91
CA CYS A 79 8.99 -20.13 8.78
C CYS A 79 10.17 -19.25 9.24
N ASP A 80 11.39 -19.66 8.94
CA ASP A 80 12.57 -18.81 9.00
C ASP A 80 12.78 -18.17 7.62
N VAL A 81 12.71 -16.84 7.57
CA VAL A 81 12.84 -16.05 6.34
C VAL A 81 14.23 -15.43 6.17
N GLY A 82 15.17 -15.75 7.07
CA GLY A 82 16.55 -15.21 7.03
C GLY A 82 16.66 -13.72 7.36
N VAL A 83 15.57 -13.10 7.85
CA VAL A 83 15.52 -11.70 8.28
C VAL A 83 15.05 -11.66 9.73
N VAL A 84 15.78 -10.92 10.56
CA VAL A 84 15.43 -10.75 11.98
C VAL A 84 14.30 -9.73 12.07
N ALA A 85 13.17 -10.14 12.64
CA ALA A 85 12.03 -9.26 12.90
C ALA A 85 12.38 -8.21 13.97
N ASN A 86 11.82 -7.01 13.85
CA ASN A 86 11.86 -6.06 14.96
C ASN A 86 11.05 -6.61 16.15
N PRO A 87 11.39 -6.23 17.40
CA PRO A 87 10.58 -6.60 18.56
C PRO A 87 9.13 -6.14 18.37
N THR A 88 8.20 -7.08 18.55
CA THR A 88 6.79 -6.83 18.27
C THR A 88 6.19 -5.82 19.25
N LEU A 89 5.26 -5.02 18.77
CA LEU A 89 4.54 -4.03 19.57
C LEU A 89 3.04 -4.28 19.41
N SER A 90 2.30 -4.24 20.52
CA SER A 90 0.85 -4.42 20.53
C SER A 90 0.17 -3.30 21.29
N ILE A 91 -0.93 -2.80 20.76
CA ILE A 91 -1.78 -1.77 21.41
C ILE A 91 -2.74 -2.49 22.37
N THR A 92 -2.72 -2.11 23.64
CA THR A 92 -3.51 -2.75 24.71
C THR A 92 -4.79 -1.99 25.07
N ASN A 93 -5.08 -0.88 24.40
CA ASN A 93 -6.31 -0.11 24.61
C ASN A 93 -7.56 -0.98 24.43
N THR A 94 -8.53 -0.79 25.33
CA THR A 94 -9.86 -1.38 25.20
C THR A 94 -10.78 -0.41 24.47
N GLY A 95 -11.16 -0.75 23.23
CA GLY A 95 -12.08 0.05 22.41
C GLY A 95 -11.45 0.58 21.12
N THR A 96 -12.22 1.37 20.38
CA THR A 96 -11.78 1.96 19.10
C THR A 96 -10.79 3.08 19.36
N VAL A 97 -9.65 3.05 18.67
CA VAL A 97 -8.65 4.12 18.71
C VAL A 97 -9.15 5.31 17.89
N ALA A 98 -9.34 6.46 18.56
CA ALA A 98 -9.77 7.71 17.96
C ALA A 98 -8.86 8.87 18.39
N PRO A 99 -8.91 10.05 17.73
CA PRO A 99 -8.17 11.22 18.17
C PRO A 99 -8.46 11.56 19.63
N GLY A 100 -7.41 11.89 20.39
CA GLY A 100 -7.48 12.12 21.84
C GLY A 100 -7.34 10.85 22.68
N THR A 101 -7.32 9.65 22.08
CA THR A 101 -7.06 8.41 22.82
C THR A 101 -5.59 8.34 23.20
N ALA A 102 -5.31 8.15 24.49
CA ALA A 102 -3.96 7.83 24.98
C ALA A 102 -3.67 6.33 24.74
N LEU A 103 -2.70 6.04 23.88
CA LEU A 103 -2.31 4.69 23.53
C LEU A 103 -1.46 4.05 24.63
N THR A 104 -1.78 2.79 24.94
CA THR A 104 -1.01 1.95 25.84
C THR A 104 -0.49 0.74 25.06
N PHE A 105 0.73 0.31 25.39
CA PHE A 105 1.44 -0.69 24.60
C PHE A 105 1.91 -1.87 25.45
N SER A 106 2.11 -3.02 24.79
CA SER A 106 2.81 -4.17 25.33
C SER A 106 3.82 -4.69 24.30
N SER A 107 5.02 -5.00 24.76
CA SER A 107 6.09 -5.61 23.97
C SER A 107 7.00 -6.41 24.89
N THR A 108 7.60 -7.49 24.39
CA THR A 108 8.64 -8.23 25.12
C THR A 108 9.89 -7.41 25.36
N ALA A 109 10.15 -6.38 24.55
CA ALA A 109 11.26 -5.44 24.73
C ALA A 109 11.01 -4.43 25.86
N ILE A 110 9.74 -4.23 26.28
CA ILE A 110 9.34 -3.28 27.32
C ILE A 110 8.91 -4.08 28.57
N ASN A 111 9.86 -4.80 29.17
CA ASN A 111 9.63 -5.73 30.29
C ASN A 111 9.99 -5.15 31.67
N GLY A 112 10.07 -3.82 31.79
CA GLY A 112 10.49 -3.13 33.02
C GLY A 112 12.00 -3.00 33.20
N SER A 113 12.81 -3.55 32.29
CA SER A 113 14.28 -3.33 32.26
C SER A 113 14.66 -1.99 31.62
N VAL A 114 13.71 -1.36 30.90
CA VAL A 114 13.85 -0.02 30.30
C VAL A 114 12.90 0.95 30.99
N ASP A 115 13.41 2.11 31.38
CA ASP A 115 12.63 3.14 32.06
C ASP A 115 11.62 3.74 31.07
N ALA A 116 10.32 3.50 31.28
CA ALA A 116 9.26 3.99 30.39
C ALA A 116 9.22 5.53 30.25
N SER A 117 9.86 6.27 31.15
CA SER A 117 9.99 7.73 31.08
C SER A 117 11.02 8.22 30.08
N THR A 118 11.98 7.37 29.67
CA THR A 118 12.99 7.71 28.66
C THR A 118 12.59 7.27 27.25
N LEU A 119 11.45 6.58 27.12
CA LEU A 119 10.93 6.10 25.86
C LEU A 119 10.04 7.16 25.19
N PHE A 120 9.99 7.09 23.88
CA PHE A 120 9.16 7.94 23.04
C PHE A 120 8.27 7.08 22.14
N CYS A 121 7.04 7.55 21.97
CA CYS A 121 6.08 7.02 21.03
C CYS A 121 6.16 7.80 19.73
N GLN A 122 6.45 7.10 18.64
CA GLN A 122 6.62 7.68 17.32
C GLN A 122 5.47 7.23 16.44
N MET A 123 4.63 8.17 16.01
CA MET A 123 3.46 7.89 15.17
C MET A 123 3.72 8.36 13.73
N MET A 124 3.73 7.45 12.78
CA MET A 124 3.90 7.74 11.36
C MET A 124 2.57 7.64 10.61
N PHE A 125 2.32 8.62 9.75
CA PHE A 125 1.09 8.77 8.97
C PHE A 125 1.45 8.77 7.49
N GLY A 126 0.56 8.23 6.64
CA GLY A 126 0.82 8.04 5.21
C GLY A 126 1.26 9.29 4.44
N ASN A 127 0.90 10.49 4.88
CA ASN A 127 1.20 11.75 4.19
C ASN A 127 2.31 12.59 4.84
N SER A 128 2.99 12.06 5.86
CA SER A 128 4.01 12.76 6.63
C SER A 128 5.41 12.33 6.19
N SER A 129 6.34 13.29 6.11
CA SER A 129 7.77 12.98 5.86
C SER A 129 8.47 12.43 7.10
N PHE A 130 7.97 12.76 8.30
CA PHE A 130 8.54 12.33 9.57
C PHE A 130 7.45 11.88 10.55
N SER A 131 7.82 11.05 11.52
CA SER A 131 6.93 10.64 12.60
C SER A 131 6.69 11.76 13.60
N LEU A 132 5.54 11.72 14.26
CA LEU A 132 5.29 12.55 15.43
C LEU A 132 5.85 11.88 16.68
N ALA A 133 6.84 12.53 17.31
CA ALA A 133 7.43 12.10 18.56
C ALA A 133 6.65 12.64 19.77
N LEU A 134 6.13 11.74 20.60
CA LEU A 134 5.54 12.06 21.90
C LEU A 134 6.24 11.28 23.01
N PRO A 135 6.27 11.78 24.26
CA PRO A 135 6.70 10.96 25.39
C PRO A 135 5.86 9.69 25.49
N PHE A 136 6.46 8.55 25.84
CA PHE A 136 5.76 7.26 25.89
C PHE A 136 4.49 7.28 26.77
N ASN A 137 4.54 7.97 27.92
CA ASN A 137 3.39 8.12 28.83
C ASN A 137 2.32 9.11 28.35
N GLN A 138 2.56 9.83 27.25
CA GLN A 138 1.66 10.81 26.65
C GLN A 138 1.46 10.53 25.15
N CYS A 139 1.48 9.25 24.75
CA CYS A 139 1.21 8.87 23.36
C CYS A 139 -0.27 9.04 23.02
N VAL A 140 -0.69 10.27 22.78
CA VAL A 140 -2.07 10.62 22.46
C VAL A 140 -2.21 10.83 20.96
N VAL A 141 -3.21 10.17 20.37
CA VAL A 141 -3.53 10.33 18.95
C VAL A 141 -3.90 11.80 18.65
N PRO A 142 -3.21 12.51 17.74
CA PRO A 142 -3.51 13.90 17.44
C PRO A 142 -4.90 14.12 16.82
N PRO A 143 -5.50 15.31 17.00
CA PRO A 143 -6.72 15.69 16.29
C PRO A 143 -6.49 15.76 14.77
N GLY A 144 -7.54 15.49 13.99
CA GLY A 144 -7.47 15.52 12.52
C GLY A 144 -6.76 14.32 11.88
N THR A 145 -6.38 13.31 12.66
CA THR A 145 -5.82 12.07 12.12
C THR A 145 -6.92 11.17 11.55
N ASN A 146 -6.63 10.56 10.40
CA ASN A 146 -7.51 9.62 9.72
C ASN A 146 -6.66 8.55 9.01
N GLY A 147 -7.09 7.30 9.06
CA GLY A 147 -6.45 6.19 8.34
C GLY A 147 -5.45 5.36 9.15
N PRO A 148 -4.60 4.59 8.45
CA PRO A 148 -3.56 3.76 9.07
C PRO A 148 -2.47 4.62 9.69
N VAL A 149 -2.00 4.20 10.87
CA VAL A 149 -0.90 4.81 11.60
C VAL A 149 0.04 3.72 12.05
N ALA A 150 1.31 3.86 11.67
CA ALA A 150 2.38 3.00 12.14
C ALA A 150 2.95 3.58 13.43
N VAL A 151 2.91 2.83 14.52
CA VAL A 151 3.40 3.27 15.82
C VAL A 151 4.67 2.52 16.18
N TYR A 152 5.70 3.27 16.54
CA TYR A 152 7.00 2.78 16.96
C TYR A 152 7.31 3.26 18.38
N VAL A 153 8.20 2.56 19.06
CA VAL A 153 8.76 2.99 20.35
C VAL A 153 10.27 3.14 20.22
N THR A 154 10.79 4.33 20.51
CA THR A 154 12.22 4.66 20.42
C THR A 154 12.77 5.09 21.78
N SER A 155 14.10 5.03 21.95
CA SER A 155 14.79 5.51 23.16
C SER A 155 15.11 7.01 23.16
N ASP A 156 14.80 7.71 22.07
CA ASP A 156 15.05 9.14 21.89
C ASP A 156 13.88 9.82 21.16
N ASP A 157 13.90 11.15 21.18
CA ASP A 157 12.85 12.02 20.66
C ASP A 157 13.02 12.41 19.18
N GLN A 158 14.06 11.92 18.50
CA GLN A 158 14.29 12.29 17.10
C GLN A 158 13.20 11.66 16.21
N PRO A 159 12.43 12.47 15.47
CA PRO A 159 11.44 11.97 14.53
C PRO A 159 12.04 10.97 13.53
N LEU A 160 11.36 9.84 13.34
CA LEU A 160 11.71 8.86 12.32
C LEU A 160 11.35 9.39 10.94
N GLU A 161 12.27 9.30 10.00
CA GLU A 161 12.01 9.64 8.60
C GLU A 161 11.11 8.58 7.95
N ASN A 162 10.14 9.01 7.14
CA ASN A 162 9.27 8.12 6.37
C ASN A 162 9.98 7.54 5.14
N ASN A 163 11.11 8.12 4.73
CA ASN A 163 11.99 7.53 3.74
C ASN A 163 12.73 6.33 4.33
N ILE A 164 12.35 5.14 3.90
CA ILE A 164 12.87 3.88 4.42
C ILE A 164 14.38 3.68 4.21
N ARG A 165 15.01 4.43 3.31
CA ARG A 165 16.47 4.35 3.08
C ARG A 165 17.26 5.07 4.17
N ASP A 166 16.70 6.14 4.71
CA ASP A 166 17.36 7.05 5.66
C ASP A 166 16.79 6.92 7.09
N GLN A 167 15.77 6.09 7.27
CA GLN A 167 15.12 5.90 8.57
C GLN A 167 16.07 5.25 9.59
N ALA A 168 16.19 5.88 10.75
CA ALA A 168 17.05 5.40 11.82
C ALA A 168 16.44 4.16 12.51
N THR A 169 17.20 3.07 12.56
CA THR A 169 16.80 1.81 13.23
C THR A 169 17.55 1.56 14.55
N VAL A 170 18.62 2.32 14.82
CA VAL A 170 19.53 2.08 15.97
C VAL A 170 18.85 2.31 17.32
N ASN A 171 17.95 3.29 17.38
CA ASN A 171 17.27 3.65 18.62
C ASN A 171 15.86 3.05 18.74
N LEU A 172 15.52 2.11 17.85
CA LEU A 172 14.24 1.43 17.84
C LEU A 172 14.19 0.37 18.95
N ILE A 173 13.22 0.48 19.86
CA ILE A 173 13.00 -0.47 20.94
C ILE A 173 11.97 -1.53 20.53
N ALA A 174 10.87 -1.11 19.88
CA ALA A 174 9.83 -2.02 19.41
C ALA A 174 8.97 -1.37 18.30
N GLY A 175 8.37 -2.21 17.47
CA GLY A 175 7.41 -1.83 16.43
C GLY A 175 7.92 -2.05 14.99
N PRO A 176 7.14 -1.62 13.99
CA PRO A 176 5.87 -0.92 14.11
C PRO A 176 4.73 -1.82 14.55
N THR A 177 3.67 -1.20 15.07
CA THR A 177 2.34 -1.78 15.16
C THR A 177 1.35 -0.89 14.41
N MET A 178 0.35 -1.49 13.78
CA MET A 178 -0.62 -0.76 12.97
C MET A 178 -1.86 -0.44 13.78
N ALA A 179 -2.19 0.85 13.86
CA ALA A 179 -3.47 1.36 14.35
C ALA A 179 -4.29 1.93 13.19
N TYR A 180 -5.61 1.88 13.29
CA TYR A 180 -6.51 2.48 12.31
C TYR A 180 -7.41 3.48 13.00
N ILE A 181 -7.33 4.74 12.58
CA ILE A 181 -8.13 5.84 13.13
C ILE A 181 -9.19 6.23 12.11
N ASP A 182 -10.40 5.72 12.31
CA ASP A 182 -11.52 5.88 11.38
C ASP A 182 -12.44 7.03 11.81
N THR A 183 -11.94 8.26 11.67
CA THR A 183 -12.67 9.49 12.04
C THR A 183 -13.67 9.97 10.98
N VAL A 184 -13.42 9.61 9.73
CA VAL A 184 -14.25 9.94 8.58
C VAL A 184 -14.81 8.64 8.05
N VAL A 185 -16.14 8.55 8.06
CA VAL A 185 -16.88 7.40 7.54
C VAL A 185 -17.56 7.85 6.25
N GLU A 186 -17.36 7.11 5.16
CA GLU A 186 -18.07 7.37 3.91
C GLU A 186 -19.46 6.72 3.89
N ASP A 187 -20.42 7.37 3.24
CA ASP A 187 -21.78 6.84 3.05
C ASP A 187 -21.80 5.53 2.26
N LEU A 188 -20.82 5.32 1.37
CA LEU A 188 -20.65 4.03 0.70
C LEU A 188 -20.40 2.90 1.71
N GLY A 189 -19.71 3.17 2.80
CA GLY A 189 -19.45 2.22 3.87
C GLY A 189 -20.68 1.93 4.71
N THR A 190 -21.63 2.87 4.85
CA THR A 190 -22.89 2.58 5.53
C THR A 190 -23.77 1.68 4.66
N ILE A 191 -23.89 1.98 3.36
CA ILE A 191 -24.65 1.14 2.40
C ILE A 191 -24.04 -0.26 2.28
N ALA A 192 -22.72 -0.37 2.14
CA ALA A 192 -22.02 -1.65 1.98
C ALA A 192 -22.12 -2.55 3.22
N ARG A 193 -22.12 -1.97 4.43
CA ARG A 193 -22.26 -2.73 5.69
C ARG A 193 -23.72 -3.05 6.03
N THR A 194 -24.66 -2.19 5.66
CA THR A 194 -26.09 -2.36 5.96
C THR A 194 -26.81 -3.22 4.91
N GLY A 195 -26.26 -3.36 3.69
CA GLY A 195 -26.72 -4.28 2.66
C GLY A 195 -28.19 -4.11 2.32
N SER A 196 -28.54 -3.19 1.41
CA SER A 196 -29.88 -3.05 0.80
C SER A 196 -31.05 -3.52 1.67
N SER A 197 -31.22 -2.93 2.86
CA SER A 197 -32.49 -3.02 3.56
C SER A 197 -33.49 -2.06 2.92
N SER A 198 -33.96 -2.41 1.73
CA SER A 198 -35.34 -2.11 1.31
C SER A 198 -36.28 -2.96 2.15
N GLY A 199 -36.24 -2.75 3.46
CA GLY A 199 -37.20 -3.22 4.43
C GLY A 199 -37.76 -1.97 5.07
N SER A 200 -38.95 -1.58 4.63
CA SER A 200 -39.75 -0.54 5.25
C SER A 200 -39.82 -0.74 6.76
N SER A 201 -39.03 -0.01 7.52
CA SER A 201 -39.24 0.21 8.95
C SER A 201 -40.04 1.49 9.11
N SER A 202 -41.35 1.36 8.88
CA SER A 202 -42.31 2.27 9.51
C SER A 202 -42.06 2.23 11.02
N SER A 203 -41.70 3.37 11.58
CA SER A 203 -41.68 3.63 13.01
C SER A 203 -43.01 3.19 13.63
N SER A 204 -43.00 2.10 14.39
CA SER A 204 -44.09 1.76 15.31
C SER A 204 -43.95 2.61 16.57
N SER A 205 -44.53 3.82 16.51
CA SER A 205 -45.03 4.48 17.70
C SER A 205 -46.15 3.63 18.30
N SER A 206 -45.96 3.16 19.52
CA SER A 206 -47.02 2.55 20.32
C SER A 206 -48.12 3.57 20.61
N SER A 207 -49.20 3.50 19.83
CA SER A 207 -50.51 4.03 20.21
C SER A 207 -51.53 2.90 20.11
N SER A 208 -52.06 2.57 21.26
CA SER A 208 -53.13 1.62 21.50
C SER A 208 -54.46 2.12 20.91
N GLY A 209 -55.19 1.24 20.23
CA GLY A 209 -56.65 1.35 20.13
C GLY A 209 -57.23 1.21 18.73
N SER A 210 -57.69 -0.03 18.44
CA SER A 210 -58.99 -0.35 17.82
C SER A 210 -59.42 0.37 16.54
N SER A 211 -59.52 -0.38 15.42
CA SER A 211 -60.81 -0.85 14.88
C SER A 211 -60.60 -1.52 13.51
N SER A 212 -61.28 -2.65 13.34
CA SER A 212 -61.14 -3.61 12.25
C SER A 212 -61.90 -3.22 10.98
N SER A 213 -61.33 -3.65 9.86
CA SER A 213 -61.98 -4.08 8.61
C SER A 213 -62.56 -3.01 7.69
N ASP A 214 -61.95 -2.85 6.52
CA ASP A 214 -62.64 -3.23 5.27
C ASP A 214 -61.65 -3.50 4.13
N SER A 215 -61.95 -4.56 3.39
CA SER A 215 -61.25 -5.00 2.19
C SER A 215 -61.80 -4.29 0.96
N SER A 216 -60.97 -4.00 -0.05
CA SER A 216 -61.16 -4.44 -1.45
C SER A 216 -60.46 -3.50 -2.46
N SER A 217 -59.57 -4.11 -3.24
CA SER A 217 -59.32 -3.93 -4.68
C SER A 217 -59.24 -2.52 -5.29
N SER A 218 -58.15 -2.24 -6.01
CA SER A 218 -58.14 -2.32 -7.48
C SER A 218 -56.76 -1.99 -8.07
N ALA A 219 -56.40 -2.80 -9.06
CA ALA A 219 -55.28 -2.60 -9.95
C ALA A 219 -55.57 -1.49 -10.96
N LEU A 220 -54.54 -0.75 -11.36
CA LEU A 220 -54.45 -0.12 -12.68
C LEU A 220 -53.00 -0.16 -13.17
N SER A 221 -52.75 -1.04 -14.13
CA SER A 221 -51.63 -0.97 -15.06
C SER A 221 -51.82 0.19 -16.02
N SER A 222 -50.74 0.81 -16.48
CA SER A 222 -50.64 1.38 -17.82
C SER A 222 -49.19 1.35 -18.30
N ASP A 223 -49.00 0.53 -19.33
CA ASP A 223 -47.84 0.35 -20.18
C ASP A 223 -47.69 1.56 -21.13
N SER A 224 -46.46 1.94 -21.46
CA SER A 224 -46.10 2.49 -22.77
C SER A 224 -44.60 2.30 -23.04
N SER A 225 -44.29 1.07 -23.44
CA SER A 225 -43.33 0.63 -24.45
C SER A 225 -42.50 1.68 -25.23
N SER A 226 -41.17 1.54 -25.17
CA SER A 226 -40.31 1.57 -26.37
C SER A 226 -39.17 0.54 -26.23
N SER A 227 -39.34 -0.57 -26.96
CA SER A 227 -38.37 -1.59 -27.41
C SER A 227 -37.04 -1.02 -27.92
N THR A 228 -35.88 -1.67 -27.92
CA THR A 228 -35.38 -3.01 -27.53
C THR A 228 -33.87 -3.00 -27.80
N ALA A 229 -33.07 -3.57 -26.90
CA ALA A 229 -31.87 -4.33 -27.26
C ALA A 229 -31.59 -5.31 -26.12
N THR A 230 -32.30 -6.44 -26.15
CA THR A 230 -32.02 -7.61 -25.31
C THR A 230 -30.68 -8.22 -25.73
N ALA A 231 -29.68 -8.13 -24.86
CA ALA A 231 -28.60 -9.10 -24.79
C ALA A 231 -28.89 -10.00 -23.58
N SER A 232 -29.35 -11.22 -23.86
CA SER A 232 -29.50 -12.28 -22.89
C SER A 232 -28.14 -12.66 -22.32
N ILE A 233 -27.89 -12.33 -21.06
CA ILE A 233 -26.71 -12.79 -20.32
C ILE A 233 -27.06 -14.18 -19.77
N SER A 234 -26.52 -15.21 -20.41
CA SER A 234 -26.52 -16.57 -19.86
C SER A 234 -25.74 -16.56 -18.55
N LEU A 235 -26.37 -17.03 -17.46
CA LEU A 235 -25.71 -17.32 -16.19
C LEU A 235 -24.53 -18.27 -16.45
N GLY A 236 -23.32 -17.72 -16.46
CA GLY A 236 -22.08 -18.48 -16.45
C GLY A 236 -21.76 -18.89 -15.02
N THR A 237 -21.49 -20.18 -14.85
CA THR A 237 -20.98 -20.87 -13.67
C THR A 237 -20.07 -20.00 -12.80
N SER A 238 -20.36 -19.95 -11.50
CA SER A 238 -19.50 -19.37 -10.48
C SER A 238 -18.10 -19.99 -10.55
N THR A 239 -17.12 -19.25 -11.05
CA THR A 239 -15.71 -19.62 -10.92
C THR A 239 -15.28 -19.32 -9.49
N SER A 240 -15.18 -20.36 -8.68
CA SER A 240 -14.55 -20.29 -7.36
C SER A 240 -13.08 -19.92 -7.53
N THR A 241 -12.67 -18.76 -7.05
CA THR A 241 -11.25 -18.41 -6.90
C THR A 241 -10.69 -19.15 -5.69
N THR A 242 -9.82 -20.13 -5.92
CA THR A 242 -9.05 -20.79 -4.87
C THR A 242 -7.74 -20.05 -4.65
N THR A 243 -7.39 -19.78 -3.39
CA THR A 243 -6.05 -19.33 -2.98
C THR A 243 -5.03 -20.40 -3.35
N ILE A 244 -4.02 -20.03 -4.13
CA ILE A 244 -2.90 -20.90 -4.53
C ILE A 244 -1.84 -20.90 -3.43
N SER A 245 -1.26 -22.06 -3.15
CA SER A 245 -0.22 -22.19 -2.12
C SER A 245 1.08 -21.51 -2.58
N PRO A 246 1.99 -21.10 -1.67
CA PRO A 246 3.30 -20.55 -2.05
C PRO A 246 4.10 -21.46 -3.00
N ALA A 247 3.91 -22.79 -2.89
CA ALA A 247 4.50 -23.78 -3.79
C ALA A 247 3.91 -23.72 -5.22
N ASP A 248 2.60 -23.50 -5.34
CA ASP A 248 1.91 -23.37 -6.63
C ASP A 248 2.31 -22.05 -7.30
N ALA A 249 2.41 -20.97 -6.53
CA ALA A 249 2.92 -19.69 -7.02
C ALA A 249 4.36 -19.81 -7.56
N SER A 250 5.22 -20.53 -6.83
CA SER A 250 6.59 -20.82 -7.26
C SER A 250 6.66 -21.63 -8.56
N SER A 251 5.74 -22.57 -8.76
CA SER A 251 5.65 -23.38 -9.99
C SER A 251 5.19 -22.58 -11.22
N ILE A 252 4.33 -21.57 -11.01
CA ILE A 252 3.86 -20.67 -12.07
C ILE A 252 5.00 -19.73 -12.52
N ILE A 253 5.82 -19.26 -11.57
CA ILE A 253 7.00 -18.44 -11.87
C ILE A 253 8.07 -19.27 -12.62
N ALA A 254 8.27 -20.54 -12.22
CA ALA A 254 9.20 -21.45 -12.91
C ALA A 254 8.77 -21.84 -14.33
N SER A 255 7.46 -21.95 -14.58
CA SER A 255 6.91 -22.24 -15.91
C SER A 255 6.94 -21.03 -16.84
N ALA A 256 6.88 -19.80 -16.31
CA ALA A 256 7.11 -18.59 -17.10
C ALA A 256 8.59 -18.43 -17.52
N ALA A 257 9.55 -18.80 -16.66
CA ALA A 257 10.98 -18.73 -16.97
C ALA A 257 11.44 -19.75 -18.04
N SER A 258 10.72 -20.86 -18.19
CA SER A 258 11.00 -21.88 -19.23
C SER A 258 10.39 -21.54 -20.59
N ALA A 259 9.41 -20.64 -20.65
CA ALA A 259 8.84 -20.14 -21.91
C ALA A 259 9.72 -19.09 -22.59
N SER A 260 10.63 -18.42 -21.86
CA SER A 260 11.60 -17.46 -22.43
C SER A 260 12.85 -18.09 -23.06
N ALA A 261 13.03 -19.42 -22.96
CA ALA A 261 14.24 -20.11 -23.40
C ALA A 261 14.24 -20.58 -24.88
N THR A 262 13.20 -20.31 -25.66
CA THR A 262 13.06 -20.82 -27.05
C THR A 262 12.98 -19.77 -28.15
N ALA A 263 13.29 -18.49 -27.89
CA ALA A 263 13.38 -17.46 -28.92
C ALA A 263 14.81 -16.91 -29.08
N SER A 264 15.71 -17.70 -29.67
CA SER A 264 16.93 -17.17 -30.30
C SER A 264 17.39 -18.10 -31.42
N GLY A 265 16.82 -17.88 -32.60
CA GLY A 265 17.34 -18.35 -33.87
C GLY A 265 17.78 -17.15 -34.71
N SER A 266 19.10 -17.02 -34.87
CA SER A 266 19.80 -16.54 -36.06
C SER A 266 19.58 -15.10 -36.55
N ALA A 267 20.56 -14.22 -36.30
CA ALA A 267 21.16 -13.39 -37.36
C ALA A 267 22.53 -12.84 -36.90
N SER A 268 23.59 -13.40 -37.46
CA SER A 268 24.98 -12.96 -37.35
C SER A 268 25.26 -11.77 -38.26
N ALA A 269 25.98 -10.75 -37.77
CA ALA A 269 26.88 -9.95 -38.59
C ALA A 269 28.04 -9.43 -37.73
N ALA A 270 29.25 -9.71 -38.20
CA ALA A 270 30.52 -9.55 -37.53
C ALA A 270 31.05 -8.11 -37.54
N ALA A 271 31.87 -7.76 -36.54
CA ALA A 271 33.09 -6.98 -36.75
C ALA A 271 34.06 -7.18 -35.58
N THR A 272 35.24 -7.65 -35.95
CA THR A 272 36.46 -7.91 -35.18
C THR A 272 37.13 -6.64 -34.63
N GLY A 273 37.78 -6.75 -33.47
CA GLY A 273 38.76 -5.75 -33.00
C GLY A 273 39.22 -5.97 -31.56
N THR A 274 40.42 -6.49 -31.40
CA THR A 274 41.12 -6.90 -30.18
C THR A 274 41.75 -5.76 -29.37
N ASP A 275 41.71 -5.93 -28.03
CA ASP A 275 42.71 -5.59 -27.00
C ASP A 275 43.46 -4.23 -27.01
N SER A 276 43.29 -3.45 -25.93
CA SER A 276 44.31 -3.34 -24.84
C SER A 276 44.18 -2.07 -23.98
N ALA A 277 44.17 -2.30 -22.67
CA ALA A 277 44.86 -1.55 -21.61
C ALA A 277 44.53 -0.08 -21.29
N ALA A 278 44.08 0.12 -20.05
CA ALA A 278 44.26 1.35 -19.27
C ALA A 278 45.76 1.68 -19.07
N PRO A 279 46.10 2.95 -18.78
CA PRO A 279 46.54 3.23 -17.40
C PRO A 279 46.08 4.59 -16.83
N ALA A 280 46.50 4.82 -15.59
CA ALA A 280 45.97 5.74 -14.58
C ALA A 280 46.34 7.25 -14.71
N ALA A 281 45.50 8.03 -14.03
CA ALA A 281 45.60 9.38 -13.44
C ALA A 281 46.86 10.26 -13.64
N THR A 282 46.64 11.56 -13.92
CA THR A 282 47.05 12.70 -13.05
C THR A 282 46.57 14.09 -13.56
N SER A 283 46.25 14.95 -12.58
CA SER A 283 46.29 16.44 -12.52
C SER A 283 45.31 17.36 -13.30
N ALA A 284 44.40 17.95 -12.50
CA ALA A 284 44.13 19.39 -12.28
C ALA A 284 43.50 20.32 -13.36
N ALA A 285 42.31 20.82 -12.97
CA ALA A 285 41.67 22.13 -13.22
C ALA A 285 41.17 22.51 -14.64
N ASN A 286 39.83 22.53 -14.83
CA ASN A 286 39.05 23.77 -14.97
C ASN A 286 37.51 23.49 -15.00
N ASN A 287 36.72 24.46 -14.51
CA ASN A 287 35.26 24.46 -14.46
C ASN A 287 34.57 24.17 -15.81
N SER A 288 33.62 23.24 -15.82
CA SER A 288 32.23 23.41 -16.31
C SER A 288 31.48 22.07 -16.20
N ALA A 289 30.36 22.09 -15.48
CA ALA A 289 29.47 20.94 -15.35
C ALA A 289 28.84 20.63 -16.71
N ALA A 290 29.36 19.60 -17.39
CA ALA A 290 28.67 18.97 -18.52
C ALA A 290 27.68 17.95 -17.95
N GLY A 291 26.44 18.38 -17.71
CA GLY A 291 25.33 17.45 -17.51
C GLY A 291 25.15 16.59 -18.76
N SER A 292 25.05 15.27 -18.58
CA SER A 292 24.79 14.33 -19.66
C SER A 292 23.39 14.58 -20.24
N THR A 293 23.29 15.02 -21.49
CA THR A 293 22.03 15.34 -22.20
C THR A 293 21.37 14.12 -22.86
N GLN A 294 21.57 12.92 -22.30
CA GLN A 294 20.97 11.69 -22.83
C GLN A 294 19.80 11.31 -21.91
N ASP A 295 18.66 11.97 -22.11
CA ASP A 295 17.44 11.76 -21.31
C ASP A 295 16.86 10.35 -21.49
N VAL A 296 17.19 9.67 -22.59
CA VAL A 296 16.75 8.31 -22.91
C VAL A 296 17.82 7.65 -23.81
N GLN A 297 18.46 6.55 -23.35
CA GLN A 297 19.49 5.85 -24.15
C GLN A 297 18.91 5.16 -25.41
N THR A 298 17.63 4.79 -25.40
CA THR A 298 16.90 4.14 -26.50
C THR A 298 15.40 4.46 -26.39
N PRO A 299 14.66 4.72 -27.49
CA PRO A 299 13.21 4.97 -27.41
C PRO A 299 12.48 3.88 -26.59
N GLY A 300 11.77 4.29 -25.53
CA GLY A 300 11.12 3.38 -24.58
C GLY A 300 12.02 2.82 -23.46
N GLY A 301 13.29 3.21 -23.39
CA GLY A 301 14.21 2.89 -22.30
C GLY A 301 13.99 3.74 -21.04
N PRO A 302 14.61 3.36 -19.91
CA PRO A 302 14.49 4.10 -18.65
C PRO A 302 15.04 5.52 -18.81
N ASN A 303 14.33 6.50 -18.23
CA ASN A 303 14.84 7.85 -18.11
C ASN A 303 15.94 7.86 -17.03
N LEU A 304 17.16 8.18 -17.43
CA LEU A 304 18.34 8.21 -16.55
C LEU A 304 18.80 9.65 -16.24
N TYR A 305 17.97 10.64 -16.55
CA TYR A 305 18.29 12.04 -16.31
C TYR A 305 18.42 12.33 -14.81
N THR A 306 19.55 12.91 -14.42
CA THR A 306 19.81 13.38 -13.06
C THR A 306 20.41 14.79 -13.12
N GLY A 307 19.64 15.79 -12.67
CA GLY A 307 20.06 17.20 -12.65
C GLY A 307 18.85 18.17 -12.65
N PRO A 308 19.06 19.46 -12.36
CA PRO A 308 18.04 20.47 -12.60
C PRO A 308 17.93 20.72 -14.11
N SER A 309 16.73 20.58 -14.68
CA SER A 309 16.51 20.88 -16.09
C SER A 309 16.80 22.36 -16.35
N GLY A 310 17.46 22.65 -17.48
CA GLY A 310 17.93 24.00 -17.82
C GLY A 310 16.82 25.06 -17.93
N ASP A 311 15.56 24.64 -17.99
CA ASP A 311 14.35 25.47 -18.08
C ASP A 311 13.38 25.29 -16.89
N GLY A 312 13.72 24.45 -15.90
CA GLY A 312 12.84 24.13 -14.78
C GLY A 312 11.67 23.20 -15.12
N THR A 313 11.59 22.66 -16.34
CA THR A 313 10.60 21.66 -16.74
C THR A 313 11.24 20.31 -17.02
N LEU A 314 10.69 19.23 -16.46
CA LEU A 314 11.12 17.86 -16.76
C LEU A 314 10.17 17.29 -17.81
N GLN A 315 10.62 17.21 -19.07
CA GLN A 315 9.88 16.45 -20.09
C GLN A 315 10.23 14.97 -20.01
N ILE A 316 9.36 14.18 -19.39
CA ILE A 316 9.45 12.72 -19.45
C ILE A 316 8.82 12.28 -20.78
N LEU A 317 9.66 12.05 -21.79
CA LEU A 317 9.24 11.48 -23.08
C LEU A 317 8.93 9.98 -22.93
N GLY A 318 7.84 9.64 -22.24
CA GLY A 318 7.44 8.26 -22.00
C GLY A 318 6.66 7.60 -23.16
N TRP A 319 6.17 8.36 -24.15
CA TRP A 319 5.21 7.84 -25.14
C TRP A 319 5.33 8.46 -26.55
N SER A 320 6.50 8.95 -26.99
CA SER A 320 6.64 9.48 -28.36
C SER A 320 7.33 8.49 -29.30
N ASN A 321 6.56 7.53 -29.84
CA ASN A 321 6.92 6.84 -31.09
C ASN A 321 6.50 7.65 -32.34
N VAL A 322 6.12 8.92 -32.19
CA VAL A 322 5.75 9.75 -33.34
C VAL A 322 7.04 10.31 -33.93
N ALA A 323 7.51 9.69 -35.03
CA ALA A 323 8.62 10.21 -35.81
C ALA A 323 8.32 11.68 -36.18
N PRO A 324 9.30 12.60 -36.06
CA PRO A 324 9.09 13.99 -36.47
C PRO A 324 8.77 13.99 -37.96
N ALA A 325 7.65 14.63 -38.31
CA ALA A 325 7.30 14.89 -39.70
C ALA A 325 8.47 15.64 -40.35
N SER A 326 9.06 15.02 -41.38
CA SER A 326 10.11 15.62 -42.19
C SER A 326 9.61 16.94 -42.77
N ALA A 327 10.22 18.04 -42.35
CA ALA A 327 10.10 19.35 -42.99
C ALA A 327 11.02 19.43 -44.21
#